data_AF-A0A146LHT6-F1
#
_entry.id   AF-A0A146LHT6-F1
#
_cell.length_a   1.000
_cell.length_b   1.000
_cell.length_c   1.000
_cell.angle_alpha   90.00
_cell.angle_beta   90.00
_cell.angle_gamma   90.00
#
_symmetry.space_group_name_H-M   'P 1'
#
loop_
_entity.id
_entity.type
_entity.pdbx_description
1 polymer ?
#
loop_
_entity_poly.entity_id
_entity_poly.type
_entity_poly.pdbx_seq_one_letter_code
_entity_poly.pdbx_strand_id
1 'polypeptide(L)'
;LFRPEPDSMAHYIVGMPWLWAILLGFVLSPISPAVVVPTLISLKERGYGEDKGIATLVIAASAIDDVFSIVAFGVVLKMIFSAGEGVSTTIINGVVDLFGGILAGLTWALVSSLLPNQTDIAVVSKRSAMLGFGGVSLVLGTSALNHSVIGSMGSITASLFANIAWCAQEPSNLKHNPVANVLSVVWRYTEPMLFAMVGAEIDIRAIPPSMIVYGIAILAVGLVGRVLVCYLALFGAGLNMRETIFVVLAWLPKATVQAAISAQALDIVRARKDVIASQDQLELAKWILNTAILSIVITAPIGSIAINVLGSRLLNKTI
;
A
#
# COMPACT_ATOMS: atom_id res chain seq x y z
N LEU A 1 -29.88 -4.43 -16.39
CA LEU A 1 -29.60 -3.24 -17.22
C LEU A 1 -29.13 -2.12 -16.29
N PHE A 2 -27.87 -2.17 -15.87
CA PHE A 2 -27.21 -1.07 -15.16
C PHE A 2 -25.80 -1.03 -15.76
N ARG A 3 -25.59 -0.10 -16.69
CA ARG A 3 -24.25 0.30 -17.13
C ARG A 3 -23.82 1.41 -16.16
N PRO A 4 -22.92 1.16 -15.22
CA PRO A 4 -22.20 2.25 -14.58
C PRO A 4 -21.27 2.89 -15.63
N GLU A 5 -21.35 4.21 -15.72
CA GLU A 5 -20.45 5.10 -16.48
C GLU A 5 -19.03 5.14 -15.87
N PRO A 6 -18.02 5.68 -16.57
CA PRO A 6 -16.73 4.98 -16.75
C PRO A 6 -15.55 5.51 -15.93
N ASP A 7 -14.97 4.71 -15.04
CA ASP A 7 -13.79 5.15 -14.25
C ASP A 7 -12.55 4.22 -14.27
N SER A 8 -12.53 3.13 -15.05
CA SER A 8 -11.35 2.24 -15.10
C SER A 8 -10.83 1.98 -16.53
N MET A 9 -9.73 2.66 -16.87
CA MET A 9 -9.10 2.61 -18.19
C MET A 9 -8.65 1.20 -18.62
N ALA A 10 -8.36 0.31 -17.66
CA ALA A 10 -8.02 -1.10 -17.94
C ALA A 10 -9.20 -1.88 -18.57
N HIS A 11 -10.46 -1.48 -18.32
CA HIS A 11 -11.62 -2.06 -19.02
C HIS A 11 -11.59 -1.74 -20.52
N TYR A 12 -11.24 -0.50 -20.88
CA TYR A 12 -11.21 -0.05 -22.28
C TYR A 12 -10.01 -0.57 -23.06
N ILE A 13 -8.85 -0.68 -22.41
CA ILE A 13 -7.61 -1.08 -23.08
C ILE A 13 -7.51 -2.61 -23.23
N VAL A 14 -7.96 -3.37 -22.23
CA VAL A 14 -7.78 -4.83 -22.16
C VAL A 14 -9.11 -5.59 -22.29
N GLY A 15 -10.26 -4.92 -22.20
CA GLY A 15 -11.57 -5.59 -22.14
C GLY A 15 -11.87 -6.25 -20.79
N MET A 16 -11.08 -5.95 -19.76
CA MET A 16 -11.15 -6.55 -18.42
C MET A 16 -12.45 -6.15 -17.69
N PRO A 17 -13.19 -7.05 -17.03
CA PRO A 17 -14.42 -6.67 -16.34
C PRO A 17 -14.20 -5.56 -15.30
N TRP A 18 -15.19 -4.68 -15.11
CA TRP A 18 -15.07 -3.46 -14.29
C TRP A 18 -14.43 -3.67 -12.92
N LEU A 19 -14.87 -4.70 -12.18
CA LEU A 19 -14.34 -4.99 -10.84
C LEU A 19 -12.84 -5.33 -10.88
N TRP A 20 -12.39 -6.10 -11.86
CA TRP A 20 -10.97 -6.43 -12.03
C TRP A 20 -10.14 -5.21 -12.44
N ALA A 21 -10.70 -4.34 -13.26
CA ALA A 21 -10.04 -3.09 -13.67
C ALA A 21 -9.93 -2.10 -12.49
N ILE A 22 -10.95 -2.02 -11.63
CA ILE A 22 -10.91 -1.25 -10.38
C ILE A 22 -9.91 -1.88 -9.40
N LEU A 23 -9.88 -3.21 -9.29
CA LEU A 23 -8.92 -3.93 -8.46
C LEU A 23 -7.48 -3.58 -8.88
N LEU A 24 -7.18 -3.62 -10.18
CA LEU A 24 -5.88 -3.20 -10.73
C LEU A 24 -5.57 -1.74 -10.39
N GLY A 25 -6.56 -0.85 -10.46
CA GLY A 25 -6.43 0.54 -10.03
C GLY A 25 -5.97 0.67 -8.58
N PHE A 26 -6.58 -0.06 -7.64
CA PHE A 26 -6.17 -0.05 -6.24
C PHE A 26 -4.82 -0.74 -5.98
N VAL A 27 -4.40 -1.68 -6.83
CA VAL A 27 -3.03 -2.22 -6.78
C VAL A 27 -2.01 -1.18 -7.23
N LEU A 28 -2.32 -0.42 -8.28
CA LEU A 28 -1.41 0.59 -8.85
C LEU A 28 -1.50 1.96 -8.17
N SER A 29 -2.52 2.21 -7.34
CA SER A 29 -2.65 3.48 -6.61
C SER A 29 -1.51 3.69 -5.62
N PRO A 30 -1.27 2.83 -4.61
CA PRO A 30 -0.43 3.19 -3.48
C PRO A 30 1.01 3.51 -3.88
N ILE A 31 1.60 4.47 -3.18
CA ILE A 31 3.00 4.88 -3.34
C ILE A 31 3.86 3.90 -2.51
N SER A 32 5.17 3.84 -2.76
CA SER A 32 6.05 3.05 -1.89
C SER A 32 6.85 3.92 -0.92
N PRO A 33 6.47 3.96 0.38
CA PRO A 33 7.24 4.65 1.40
C PRO A 33 8.67 4.13 1.51
N ALA A 34 8.91 2.83 1.29
CA ALA A 34 10.24 2.24 1.38
C ALA A 34 11.24 2.86 0.39
N VAL A 35 10.78 3.28 -0.79
CA VAL A 35 11.62 3.95 -1.79
C VAL A 35 11.71 5.46 -1.52
N VAL A 36 10.59 6.08 -1.14
CA VAL A 36 10.47 7.55 -1.06
C VAL A 36 10.99 8.11 0.26
N VAL A 37 10.66 7.48 1.39
CA VAL A 37 10.92 7.99 2.75
C VAL A 37 12.41 8.19 3.02
N PRO A 38 13.32 7.24 2.73
CA PRO A 38 14.74 7.44 3.02
C PRO A 38 15.32 8.63 2.28
N THR A 39 14.92 8.83 1.01
CA THR A 39 15.37 9.97 0.21
C THR A 39 14.81 11.29 0.73
N LEU A 40 13.54 11.32 1.14
CA LEU A 40 12.93 12.51 1.73
C LEU A 40 13.56 12.89 3.07
N ILE A 41 13.89 11.91 3.92
CA ILE A 41 14.61 12.14 5.17
C ILE A 41 16.00 12.71 4.88
N SER A 42 16.74 12.12 3.93
CA SER A 42 18.06 12.65 3.54
C SER A 42 17.99 14.08 2.99
N LEU A 43 16.98 14.41 2.18
CA LEU A 43 16.76 15.77 1.69
C LEU A 43 16.45 16.74 2.82
N LYS A 44 15.61 16.32 3.77
CA LYS A 44 15.26 17.08 4.97
C LYS A 44 16.49 17.35 5.84
N GLU A 45 17.31 16.34 6.13
CA GLU A 45 18.56 16.48 6.89
C GLU A 45 19.57 17.42 6.22
N ARG A 46 19.51 17.55 4.89
CA ARG A 46 20.32 18.50 4.11
C ARG A 46 19.70 19.91 4.00
N GLY A 47 18.56 20.13 4.64
CA GLY A 47 17.84 21.41 4.68
C GLY A 47 16.95 21.71 3.47
N TYR A 48 16.69 20.75 2.59
CA TYR A 48 15.85 20.96 1.40
C TYR A 48 14.36 20.81 1.71
N GLY A 49 13.55 21.83 1.39
CA GLY A 49 12.08 21.79 1.50
C GLY A 49 11.54 21.76 2.94
N GLU A 50 12.36 22.16 3.92
CA GLU A 50 11.95 22.26 5.33
C GLU A 50 11.06 23.47 5.59
N ASP A 51 11.27 24.56 4.85
CA ASP A 51 10.46 25.79 4.88
C ASP A 51 8.95 25.54 4.79
N LYS A 52 8.55 24.61 3.93
CA LYS A 52 7.14 24.25 3.70
C LYS A 52 6.78 22.84 4.17
N GLY A 53 7.69 22.16 4.87
CA GLY A 53 7.47 20.82 5.40
C GLY A 53 7.12 19.76 4.34
N ILE A 54 7.65 19.89 3.12
CA ILE A 54 7.26 19.07 1.96
C ILE A 54 7.52 17.57 2.21
N ALA A 55 8.66 17.24 2.81
CA ALA A 55 8.98 15.86 3.17
C ALA A 55 7.95 15.27 4.15
N THR A 56 7.56 16.02 5.18
CA THR A 56 6.56 15.60 6.16
C THR A 56 5.18 15.41 5.50
N LEU A 57 4.77 16.34 4.63
CA LEU A 57 3.53 16.27 3.87
C LEU A 57 3.46 14.99 3.02
N VAL A 58 4.51 14.71 2.24
CA VAL A 58 4.55 13.55 1.34
C VAL A 58 4.54 12.23 2.13
N ILE A 59 5.32 12.15 3.22
CA ILE A 59 5.36 10.96 4.08
C ILE A 59 3.98 10.70 4.69
N ALA A 60 3.36 11.72 5.27
CA ALA A 60 2.04 11.59 5.89
C ALA A 60 0.96 11.19 4.86
N ALA A 61 0.96 11.84 3.69
CA ALA A 61 0.01 11.53 2.63
C ALA A 61 0.17 10.11 2.07
N SER A 62 1.41 9.63 1.90
CA SER A 62 1.69 8.27 1.43
C SER A 62 1.13 7.21 2.38
N ALA A 63 1.22 7.41 3.70
CA ALA A 63 0.67 6.47 4.67
C ALA A 63 -0.87 6.36 4.58
N ILE A 64 -1.57 7.48 4.34
CA ILE A 64 -3.02 7.49 4.18
C ILE A 64 -3.43 6.83 2.85
N ASP A 65 -2.71 7.13 1.76
CA ASP A 65 -2.94 6.52 0.44
C ASP A 65 -2.78 4.99 0.48
N ASP A 66 -1.75 4.50 1.16
CA ASP A 66 -1.50 3.06 1.32
C ASP A 66 -2.63 2.37 2.10
N VAL A 67 -3.05 2.95 3.23
CA VAL A 67 -4.16 2.40 4.03
C VAL A 67 -5.45 2.35 3.20
N PHE A 68 -5.80 3.46 2.56
CA PHE A 68 -7.02 3.53 1.75
C PHE A 68 -6.99 2.52 0.60
N SER A 69 -5.86 2.42 -0.09
CA SER A 69 -5.69 1.51 -1.24
C SER A 69 -5.79 0.05 -0.82
N ILE A 70 -5.16 -0.36 0.30
CA ILE A 70 -5.22 -1.74 0.81
C ILE A 70 -6.66 -2.11 1.20
N VAL A 71 -7.38 -1.20 1.86
CA VAL A 71 -8.80 -1.42 2.22
C VAL A 71 -9.65 -1.60 0.98
N ALA A 72 -9.57 -0.64 0.06
CA ALA A 72 -10.40 -0.63 -1.12
C ALA A 72 -10.10 -1.84 -2.02
N PHE A 73 -8.82 -2.22 -2.14
CA PHE A 73 -8.40 -3.48 -2.77
C PHE A 73 -9.11 -4.68 -2.14
N GLY A 74 -9.07 -4.81 -0.81
CA GLY A 74 -9.68 -5.95 -0.12
C GLY A 74 -11.20 -6.01 -0.27
N VAL A 75 -11.90 -4.87 -0.27
CA VAL A 75 -13.35 -4.82 -0.54
C VAL A 75 -13.66 -5.28 -1.95
N VAL A 76 -12.94 -4.77 -2.96
CA VAL A 76 -13.15 -5.16 -4.37
C VAL A 76 -12.80 -6.63 -4.60
N LEU A 77 -11.73 -7.12 -3.95
CA LEU A 77 -11.35 -8.54 -4.00
C LEU A 77 -12.48 -9.43 -3.44
N LYS A 78 -13.06 -9.05 -2.31
CA LYS A 78 -14.22 -9.75 -1.73
C LYS A 78 -15.43 -9.71 -2.67
N MET A 79 -15.69 -8.57 -3.35
CA MET A 79 -16.76 -8.46 -4.34
C MET A 79 -16.58 -9.39 -5.55
N ILE A 80 -15.34 -9.57 -6.02
CA ILE A 80 -15.05 -10.47 -7.15
C ILE A 80 -15.31 -11.92 -6.77
N PHE A 81 -14.98 -12.32 -5.53
CA PHE A 81 -15.00 -13.72 -5.12
C PHE A 81 -16.22 -14.12 -4.27
N SER A 82 -17.04 -13.19 -3.78
CA SER A 82 -18.31 -13.48 -3.10
C SER A 82 -19.46 -13.65 -4.10
N ALA A 83 -19.41 -14.73 -4.90
CA ALA A 83 -20.45 -15.05 -5.85
C ALA A 83 -21.67 -15.66 -5.12
N GLY A 84 -22.67 -14.83 -4.79
CA GLY A 84 -23.95 -15.30 -4.22
C GLY A 84 -24.63 -14.31 -3.27
N GLU A 85 -23.88 -13.37 -2.71
CA GLU A 85 -24.43 -12.26 -1.92
C GLU A 85 -24.80 -11.09 -2.86
N GLY A 86 -25.88 -10.36 -2.55
CA GLY A 86 -26.23 -9.15 -3.30
C GLY A 86 -25.10 -8.12 -3.24
N VAL A 87 -24.93 -7.32 -4.31
CA VAL A 87 -23.90 -6.27 -4.36
C VAL A 87 -23.97 -5.33 -3.14
N SER A 88 -25.19 -5.00 -2.69
CA SER A 88 -25.42 -4.20 -1.49
C SER A 88 -24.90 -4.88 -0.21
N THR A 89 -25.14 -6.18 -0.04
CA THR A 89 -24.65 -6.93 1.12
C THR A 89 -23.14 -7.06 1.12
N THR A 90 -22.49 -7.18 -0.04
CA THR A 90 -21.02 -7.25 -0.08
C THR A 90 -20.36 -5.92 0.21
N ILE A 91 -20.94 -4.80 -0.23
CA ILE A 91 -20.45 -3.45 0.11
C ILE A 91 -20.61 -3.21 1.62
N ILE A 92 -21.78 -3.54 2.19
CA ILE A 92 -22.02 -3.43 3.63
C ILE A 92 -21.03 -4.30 4.40
N ASN A 93 -20.83 -5.56 3.98
CA ASN A 93 -19.85 -6.46 4.59
C ASN A 93 -18.41 -5.92 4.48
N GLY A 94 -18.05 -5.27 3.38
CA GLY A 94 -16.74 -4.61 3.23
C GLY A 94 -16.56 -3.44 4.20
N VAL A 95 -17.58 -2.61 4.38
CA VAL A 95 -17.58 -1.50 5.35
C VAL A 95 -17.56 -2.04 6.78
N VAL A 96 -18.33 -3.09 7.08
CA VAL A 96 -18.32 -3.75 8.39
C VAL A 96 -16.95 -4.36 8.68
N ASP A 97 -16.30 -5.00 7.71
CA ASP A 97 -14.95 -5.55 7.86
C ASP A 97 -13.91 -4.45 8.10
N LEU A 98 -14.06 -3.28 7.46
CA LEU A 98 -13.21 -2.12 7.71
C LEU A 98 -13.32 -1.66 9.17
N PHE A 99 -14.54 -1.42 9.67
CA PHE A 99 -14.76 -1.03 11.06
C PHE A 99 -14.37 -2.13 12.04
N GLY A 100 -14.62 -3.39 11.70
CA GLY A 100 -14.19 -4.56 12.45
C GLY A 100 -12.68 -4.62 12.59
N GLY A 101 -11.94 -4.33 11.51
CA GLY A 101 -10.49 -4.20 11.52
C GLY A 101 -10.00 -3.08 12.41
N ILE A 102 -10.61 -1.89 12.33
CA ILE A 102 -10.28 -0.76 13.22
C ILE A 102 -10.52 -1.13 14.69
N LEU A 103 -11.67 -1.74 15.00
CA LEU A 103 -12.00 -2.16 16.37
C LEU A 103 -11.04 -3.24 16.87
N ALA A 104 -10.73 -4.26 16.06
CA ALA A 104 -9.77 -5.31 16.41
C ALA A 104 -8.35 -4.76 16.60
N GLY A 105 -7.95 -3.78 15.79
CA GLY A 105 -6.67 -3.10 15.93
C GLY A 105 -6.61 -2.23 17.17
N LEU A 106 -7.67 -1.49 17.50
CA LEU A 106 -7.75 -0.69 18.72
C LEU A 106 -7.74 -1.55 19.98
N THR A 107 -8.46 -2.67 20.00
CA THR A 107 -8.44 -3.59 21.13
C THR A 107 -7.04 -4.20 21.30
N TRP A 108 -6.40 -4.61 20.21
CA TRP A 108 -5.03 -5.13 20.27
C TRP A 108 -4.00 -4.05 20.68
N ALA A 109 -4.16 -2.82 20.19
CA ALA A 109 -3.35 -1.68 20.61
C ALA A 109 -3.47 -1.44 22.12
N LEU A 110 -4.70 -1.42 22.64
CA LEU A 110 -4.97 -1.27 24.07
C LEU A 110 -4.27 -2.37 24.88
N VAL A 111 -4.44 -3.64 24.48
CA VAL A 111 -3.79 -4.79 25.12
C VAL A 111 -2.26 -4.63 25.09
N SER A 112 -1.68 -4.26 23.95
CA SER A 112 -0.23 -4.03 23.80
C SER A 112 0.30 -2.81 24.56
N SER A 113 -0.56 -1.84 24.84
CA SER A 113 -0.24 -0.66 25.64
C SER A 113 -0.25 -0.93 27.14
N LEU A 114 -0.99 -1.95 27.59
CA LEU A 114 -1.17 -2.33 29.00
C LEU A 114 -0.25 -3.49 29.44
N LEU A 115 -0.01 -4.49 28.58
CA LEU A 115 0.54 -5.79 29.00
C LEU A 115 2.07 -5.98 28.97
N PRO A 116 2.89 -4.93 28.74
CA PRO A 116 4.19 -4.87 29.37
C PRO A 116 4.25 -3.68 30.34
N ASN A 117 4.40 -3.98 31.64
CA ASN A 117 4.71 -2.97 32.65
C ASN A 117 5.94 -2.17 32.22
N GLN A 118 5.85 -0.84 32.28
CA GLN A 118 6.92 0.07 31.82
C GLN A 118 8.27 -0.15 32.51
N THR A 119 8.25 -0.77 33.70
CA THR A 119 9.44 -1.04 34.51
C THR A 119 10.17 -2.34 34.14
N ASP A 120 9.66 -3.11 33.18
CA ASP A 120 10.27 -4.37 32.77
C ASP A 120 11.49 -4.14 31.85
N ILE A 121 12.55 -4.92 32.08
CA ILE A 121 13.81 -4.82 31.34
C ILE A 121 13.61 -5.20 29.86
N ALA A 122 12.65 -6.08 29.57
CA ALA A 122 12.38 -6.59 28.21
C ALA A 122 11.14 -5.95 27.55
N VAL A 123 10.70 -4.77 27.99
CA VAL A 123 9.51 -4.06 27.46
C VAL A 123 9.54 -3.94 25.95
N VAL A 124 10.67 -3.52 25.38
CA VAL A 124 10.81 -3.31 23.93
C VAL A 124 10.61 -4.62 23.16
N SER A 125 11.25 -5.71 23.59
CA SER A 125 11.13 -7.02 22.94
C SER A 125 9.71 -7.56 23.05
N LYS A 126 9.06 -7.42 24.21
CA LYS A 126 7.67 -7.84 24.42
C LYS A 126 6.70 -7.04 23.56
N ARG A 127 6.79 -5.71 23.54
CA ARG A 127 5.99 -4.82 22.69
C ARG A 127 6.16 -5.17 21.20
N SER A 128 7.40 -5.41 20.78
CA SER A 128 7.73 -5.80 19.40
C SER A 128 7.14 -7.16 19.04
N ALA A 129 7.27 -8.16 19.91
CA ALA A 129 6.68 -9.49 19.72
C ALA A 129 5.15 -9.43 19.69
N MET A 130 4.52 -8.65 20.56
CA MET A 130 3.06 -8.48 20.58
C MET A 130 2.52 -7.84 19.30
N LEU A 131 3.21 -6.82 18.76
CA LEU A 131 2.81 -6.24 17.47
C LEU A 131 3.10 -7.18 16.30
N GLY A 132 4.27 -7.80 16.26
CA GLY A 132 4.67 -8.71 15.18
C GLY A 132 3.79 -9.95 15.11
N PHE A 133 3.78 -10.77 16.17
CA PHE A 133 2.98 -11.99 16.21
C PHE A 133 1.48 -11.69 16.25
N GLY A 134 1.05 -10.62 16.93
CA GLY A 134 -0.35 -10.21 16.95
C GLY A 134 -0.84 -9.76 15.59
N GLY A 135 -0.05 -8.99 14.85
CA GLY A 135 -0.36 -8.58 13.48
C GLY A 135 -0.46 -9.78 12.53
N VAL A 136 0.51 -10.70 12.57
CA VAL A 136 0.47 -11.95 11.78
C VAL A 136 -0.76 -12.79 12.14
N SER A 137 -1.05 -12.94 13.44
CA SER A 137 -2.20 -13.71 13.91
C SER A 137 -3.53 -13.08 13.48
N LEU A 138 -3.65 -11.75 13.50
CA LEU A 138 -4.82 -11.03 12.99
C LEU A 138 -5.01 -11.27 11.50
N VAL A 139 -3.95 -11.17 10.70
CA VAL A 139 -4.01 -11.39 9.25
C VAL A 139 -4.38 -12.84 8.93
N LEU A 140 -3.65 -13.82 9.48
CA LEU A 140 -3.91 -15.24 9.20
C LEU A 140 -5.26 -15.71 9.76
N GLY A 141 -5.59 -15.31 10.99
CA GLY A 141 -6.82 -15.72 11.66
C GLY A 141 -8.07 -15.17 10.97
N THR A 142 -8.08 -13.90 10.58
CA THR A 142 -9.22 -13.32 9.86
C THR A 142 -9.31 -13.79 8.41
N SER A 143 -8.17 -14.10 7.77
CA SER A 143 -8.16 -14.74 6.45
C SER A 143 -8.80 -16.12 6.49
N ALA A 144 -8.56 -16.91 7.55
CA ALA A 144 -9.22 -18.22 7.73
C ALA A 144 -10.74 -18.10 7.93
N LEU A 145 -11.23 -16.94 8.38
CA LEU A 145 -12.65 -16.64 8.57
C LEU A 145 -13.31 -15.96 7.34
N ASN A 146 -12.60 -15.85 6.21
CA ASN A 146 -13.05 -15.11 5.01
C ASN A 146 -13.27 -13.59 5.22
N HIS A 147 -12.60 -13.01 6.23
CA HIS A 147 -12.64 -11.57 6.53
C HIS A 147 -11.23 -10.95 6.49
N SER A 148 -10.48 -11.17 5.39
CA SER A 148 -9.07 -10.74 5.25
C SER A 148 -8.85 -9.23 5.42
N VAL A 149 -9.87 -8.41 5.14
CA VAL A 149 -9.83 -6.95 5.36
C VAL A 149 -9.68 -6.60 6.84
N ILE A 150 -10.32 -7.37 7.74
CA ILE A 150 -10.24 -7.15 9.20
C ILE A 150 -8.79 -7.30 9.67
N GLY A 151 -8.07 -8.33 9.20
CA GLY A 151 -6.71 -8.61 9.66
C GLY A 151 -5.69 -7.59 9.21
N SER A 152 -5.73 -7.21 7.92
CA SER A 152 -4.84 -6.19 7.37
C SER A 152 -5.07 -4.84 8.05
N MET A 153 -6.32 -4.39 8.16
CA MET A 153 -6.65 -3.15 8.86
C MET A 153 -6.40 -3.19 10.36
N GLY A 154 -6.65 -4.32 11.00
CA GLY A 154 -6.33 -4.55 12.40
C GLY A 154 -4.84 -4.41 12.68
N SER A 155 -3.99 -4.96 11.81
CA SER A 155 -2.53 -4.87 11.97
C SER A 155 -2.00 -3.44 11.85
N ILE A 156 -2.51 -2.66 10.89
CA ILE A 156 -2.11 -1.26 10.68
C ILE A 156 -2.63 -0.38 11.83
N THR A 157 -3.91 -0.52 12.18
CA THR A 157 -4.54 0.24 13.27
C THR A 157 -3.85 -0.08 14.60
N ALA A 158 -3.56 -1.36 14.88
CA ALA A 158 -2.84 -1.76 16.08
C ALA A 158 -1.47 -1.08 16.18
N SER A 159 -0.70 -1.09 15.10
CA SER A 159 0.63 -0.50 15.05
C SER A 159 0.61 1.02 15.26
N LEU A 160 -0.34 1.72 14.63
CA LEU A 160 -0.51 3.16 14.76
C LEU A 160 -0.89 3.57 16.19
N PHE A 161 -1.95 2.97 16.74
CA PHE A 161 -2.47 3.35 18.06
C PHE A 161 -1.56 2.89 19.20
N ALA A 162 -0.88 1.74 19.06
CA ALA A 162 0.14 1.33 20.01
C ALA A 162 1.31 2.32 20.04
N ASN A 163 1.78 2.80 18.88
CA ASN A 163 2.83 3.81 18.80
C ASN A 163 2.41 5.13 19.47
N ILE A 164 1.18 5.59 19.22
CA ILE A 164 0.65 6.80 19.87
C ILE A 164 0.59 6.62 21.39
N ALA A 165 0.06 5.48 21.86
CA ALA A 165 -0.05 5.18 23.28
C ALA A 165 1.31 5.14 23.98
N TRP A 166 2.32 4.50 23.37
CA TRP A 166 3.67 4.44 23.95
C TRP A 166 4.41 5.78 23.90
N CYS A 167 4.21 6.58 22.85
CA CYS A 167 4.75 7.94 22.79
C CYS A 167 4.12 8.85 23.86
N ALA A 168 2.83 8.66 24.17
CA ALA A 168 2.16 9.41 25.23
C ALA A 168 2.63 8.99 26.63
N GLN A 169 2.94 7.70 26.81
CA GLN A 169 3.48 7.16 28.06
C GLN A 169 4.94 7.58 28.32
N GLU A 170 5.77 7.60 27.28
CA GLU A 170 7.19 7.93 27.35
C GLU A 170 7.54 8.96 26.26
N PRO A 171 7.44 10.27 26.54
CA PRO A 171 7.72 11.32 25.56
C PRO A 171 9.15 11.29 25.00
N SER A 172 10.10 10.65 25.69
CA SER A 172 11.46 10.40 25.18
C SER A 172 11.48 9.58 23.89
N ASN A 173 10.45 8.75 23.65
CA ASN A 173 10.33 7.90 22.47
C ASN A 173 9.84 8.65 21.21
N LEU A 174 9.46 9.93 21.32
CA LEU A 174 8.99 10.76 20.20
C LEU A 174 10.03 10.89 19.07
N LYS A 175 11.33 10.90 19.42
CA LYS A 175 12.42 10.99 18.43
C LYS A 175 12.99 9.63 18.03
N HIS A 176 12.89 8.64 18.91
CA HIS A 176 13.49 7.33 18.69
C HIS A 176 12.64 6.26 19.34
N ASN A 177 11.78 5.61 18.54
CA ASN A 177 10.95 4.51 19.03
C ASN A 177 11.73 3.19 18.94
N PRO A 178 12.12 2.58 20.07
CA PRO A 178 12.92 1.34 20.07
C PRO A 178 12.18 0.14 19.48
N VAL A 179 10.84 0.10 19.55
CA VAL A 179 10.02 -0.95 18.92
C VAL A 179 10.08 -0.84 17.40
N ALA A 180 10.03 0.38 16.87
CA ALA A 180 10.17 0.61 15.43
C ALA A 180 11.53 0.13 14.90
N ASN A 181 12.60 0.26 15.67
CA ASN A 181 13.92 -0.25 15.29
C ASN A 181 13.94 -1.78 15.18
N VAL A 182 13.34 -2.48 16.15
CA VAL A 182 13.26 -3.96 16.12
C VAL A 182 12.48 -4.41 14.89
N LEU A 183 11.32 -3.81 14.61
CA LEU A 183 10.54 -4.11 13.42
C LEU A 183 11.27 -3.73 12.13
N SER A 184 12.08 -2.66 12.13
CA SER A 184 12.92 -2.28 10.99
C SER A 184 14.03 -3.31 10.71
N VAL A 185 14.60 -3.91 11.75
CA VAL A 185 15.58 -5.01 11.59
C VAL A 185 14.91 -6.24 11.00
N VAL A 186 13.71 -6.61 11.48
CA VAL A 186 12.94 -7.72 10.87
C VAL A 186 12.64 -7.42 9.41
N TRP A 187 12.13 -6.22 9.12
CA TRP A 187 11.81 -5.76 7.77
C TRP A 187 13.02 -5.84 6.83
N ARG A 188 14.23 -5.49 7.28
CA ARG A 188 15.46 -5.58 6.48
C ARG A 188 15.73 -6.99 5.93
N TYR A 189 15.29 -8.04 6.63
CA TYR A 189 15.40 -9.42 6.14
C TYR A 189 14.17 -9.88 5.37
N THR A 190 12.98 -9.41 5.76
CA THR A 190 11.71 -9.79 5.11
C THR A 190 11.52 -9.09 3.75
N GLU A 191 11.99 -7.87 3.57
CA GLU A 191 11.83 -7.09 2.34
C GLU A 191 12.46 -7.78 1.11
N PRO A 192 13.74 -8.20 1.13
CA PRO A 192 14.31 -8.95 0.01
C PRO A 192 13.59 -10.27 -0.24
N MET A 193 13.14 -10.96 0.81
CA MET A 193 12.37 -12.21 0.69
C MET A 193 11.03 -11.97 -0.01
N LEU A 194 10.30 -10.90 0.35
CA LEU A 194 9.05 -10.52 -0.29
C LEU A 194 9.24 -10.32 -1.80
N PHE A 195 10.22 -9.49 -2.21
CA PHE A 195 10.48 -9.25 -3.63
C PHE A 195 10.98 -10.51 -4.36
N ALA A 196 11.78 -11.36 -3.71
CA ALA A 196 12.23 -12.62 -4.28
C ALA A 196 11.06 -13.59 -4.51
N MET A 197 10.13 -13.71 -3.56
CA MET A 197 8.95 -14.57 -3.68
C MET A 197 8.00 -14.07 -4.76
N VAL A 198 7.70 -12.77 -4.77
CA VAL A 198 6.86 -12.17 -5.82
C VAL A 198 7.51 -12.32 -7.19
N GLY A 199 8.84 -12.17 -7.28
CA GLY A 199 9.59 -12.40 -8.51
C GLY A 199 9.57 -13.86 -8.98
N ALA A 200 9.59 -14.82 -8.05
CA ALA A 200 9.51 -16.25 -8.35
C ALA A 200 8.13 -16.68 -8.86
N GLU A 201 7.08 -15.93 -8.53
CA GLU A 201 5.70 -16.18 -8.97
C GLU A 201 5.48 -15.83 -10.46
N ILE A 202 6.44 -15.14 -11.09
CA ILE A 202 6.31 -14.64 -12.45
C ILE A 202 6.82 -15.65 -13.46
N ASP A 203 5.94 -16.06 -14.36
CA ASP A 203 6.35 -16.74 -15.58
C ASP A 203 6.54 -15.74 -16.73
N ILE A 204 7.77 -15.25 -16.90
CA ILE A 204 8.14 -14.31 -17.97
C ILE A 204 7.85 -14.89 -19.36
N ARG A 205 7.88 -16.22 -19.53
CA ARG A 205 7.63 -16.88 -20.82
C ARG A 205 6.15 -16.84 -21.19
N ALA A 206 5.27 -16.76 -20.19
CA ALA A 206 3.84 -16.65 -20.37
C ALA A 206 3.35 -15.21 -20.59
N ILE A 207 4.24 -14.21 -20.58
CA ILE A 207 3.88 -12.80 -20.79
C ILE A 207 3.95 -12.48 -22.29
N PRO A 208 2.82 -12.29 -22.99
CA PRO A 208 2.85 -11.88 -24.38
C PRO A 208 3.39 -10.43 -24.48
N PRO A 209 4.16 -10.07 -25.52
CA PRO A 209 4.67 -8.72 -25.69
C PRO A 209 3.59 -7.63 -25.69
N SER A 210 2.38 -7.97 -26.16
CA SER A 210 1.21 -7.08 -26.12
C SER A 210 0.82 -6.71 -24.70
N MET A 211 0.89 -7.64 -23.73
CA MET A 211 0.60 -7.36 -22.32
C MET A 211 1.54 -6.31 -21.75
N ILE A 212 2.84 -6.37 -22.10
CA ILE A 212 3.82 -5.39 -21.63
C ILE A 212 3.46 -3.99 -22.16
N VAL A 213 3.13 -3.88 -23.45
CA VAL A 213 2.76 -2.61 -24.07
C VAL A 213 1.49 -2.03 -23.43
N TYR A 214 0.45 -2.85 -23.27
CA TYR A 214 -0.79 -2.41 -22.62
C TYR A 214 -0.60 -2.07 -21.14
N GLY A 215 0.24 -2.84 -20.42
CA GLY A 215 0.61 -2.54 -19.04
C GLY A 215 1.32 -1.20 -18.91
N ILE A 216 2.28 -0.91 -19.78
CA ILE A 216 2.95 0.41 -19.84
C ILE A 216 1.94 1.51 -20.15
N ALA A 217 1.01 1.29 -21.09
CA ALA A 217 -0.02 2.27 -21.43
C ALA A 217 -0.94 2.57 -20.24
N ILE A 218 -1.41 1.53 -19.53
CA ILE A 218 -2.22 1.68 -18.31
C ILE A 218 -1.43 2.46 -17.24
N LEU A 219 -0.15 2.13 -17.06
CA LEU A 219 0.71 2.83 -16.11
C LEU A 219 0.90 4.30 -16.48
N ALA A 220 1.15 4.61 -17.75
CA ALA A 220 1.32 5.98 -18.23
C ALA A 220 0.05 6.80 -18.05
N VAL A 221 -1.11 6.26 -18.42
CA VAL A 221 -2.41 6.94 -18.24
C VAL A 221 -2.71 7.17 -16.77
N GLY A 222 -2.50 6.16 -15.92
CA GLY A 222 -2.67 6.29 -14.47
C GLY A 222 -1.73 7.34 -13.87
N LEU A 223 -0.50 7.44 -14.37
CA LEU A 223 0.46 8.46 -13.96
C LEU A 223 0.00 9.88 -14.33
N VAL A 224 -0.51 10.06 -15.54
CA VAL A 224 -1.05 11.35 -16.00
C VAL A 224 -2.26 11.76 -15.15
N GLY A 225 -3.20 10.84 -14.90
CA GLY A 225 -4.33 11.09 -14.01
C GLY A 225 -3.87 11.52 -12.61
N ARG A 226 -2.88 10.83 -12.05
CA ARG A 226 -2.28 11.18 -10.75
C ARG A 226 -1.62 12.56 -10.77
N VAL A 227 -0.88 12.91 -11.82
CA VAL A 227 -0.26 14.24 -11.96
C VAL A 227 -1.32 15.33 -11.93
N LEU A 228 -2.43 15.15 -12.67
CA LEU A 228 -3.52 16.12 -12.73
C LEU A 228 -4.23 16.26 -11.38
N VAL A 229 -4.61 15.15 -10.75
CA VAL A 229 -5.31 15.17 -9.45
C VAL A 229 -4.40 15.73 -8.35
N CYS A 230 -3.12 15.38 -8.34
CA CYS A 230 -2.16 15.90 -7.38
C CYS A 230 -1.96 17.42 -7.57
N TYR A 231 -1.85 17.89 -8.81
CA TYR A 231 -1.76 19.33 -9.10
C TYR A 231 -2.99 20.09 -8.58
N LEU A 232 -4.19 19.56 -8.80
CA LEU A 232 -5.44 20.14 -8.30
C LEU A 232 -5.53 20.10 -6.77
N ALA A 233 -5.12 18.99 -6.14
CA ALA A 233 -5.13 18.84 -4.69
C ALA A 233 -4.14 19.78 -3.97
N LEU A 234 -3.04 20.15 -4.64
CA LEU A 234 -2.05 21.10 -4.13
C LEU A 234 -2.40 22.56 -4.46
N PHE A 235 -3.48 22.81 -5.20
CA PHE A 235 -3.94 24.17 -5.49
C PHE A 235 -4.35 24.87 -4.19
N GLY A 236 -3.65 25.97 -3.85
CA GLY A 236 -3.87 26.70 -2.60
C GLY A 236 -3.03 26.22 -1.41
N ALA A 237 -2.18 25.20 -1.58
CA ALA A 237 -1.28 24.71 -0.52
C ALA A 237 -0.04 25.61 -0.27
N GLY A 238 0.07 26.75 -0.95
CA GLY A 238 1.22 27.66 -0.84
C GLY A 238 2.52 27.15 -1.48
N LEU A 239 2.46 26.07 -2.26
CA LEU A 239 3.61 25.51 -2.97
C LEU A 239 3.89 26.23 -4.29
N ASN A 240 5.16 26.36 -4.62
CA ASN A 240 5.63 26.87 -5.91
C ASN A 240 5.50 25.79 -6.97
N MET A 241 5.38 26.16 -8.26
CA MET A 241 5.29 25.18 -9.36
C MET A 241 6.44 24.15 -9.37
N ARG A 242 7.66 24.56 -8.97
CA ARG A 242 8.81 23.65 -8.85
C ARG A 242 8.63 22.62 -7.73
N GLU A 243 8.08 23.05 -6.59
CA GLU A 243 7.79 22.19 -5.44
C GLU A 243 6.60 21.27 -5.74
N THR A 244 5.57 21.75 -6.42
CA THR A 244 4.44 20.94 -6.90
C THR A 244 4.93 19.81 -7.81
N ILE A 245 5.81 20.12 -8.78
CA ILE A 245 6.42 19.11 -9.63
C ILE A 245 7.22 18.11 -8.79
N PHE A 246 7.98 18.56 -7.80
CA PHE A 246 8.70 17.66 -6.90
C PHE A 246 7.76 16.71 -6.14
N VAL A 247 6.66 17.20 -5.57
CA VAL A 247 5.68 16.37 -4.86
C VAL A 247 5.08 15.31 -5.78
N VAL A 248 4.69 15.71 -7.00
CA VAL A 248 4.17 14.79 -8.02
C VAL A 248 5.19 13.70 -8.36
N LEU A 249 6.47 14.06 -8.52
CA LEU A 249 7.55 13.12 -8.80
C LEU A 249 7.84 12.19 -7.63
N ALA A 250 7.71 12.69 -6.39
CA ALA A 250 7.85 11.89 -5.18
C ALA A 250 6.74 10.83 -5.03
N TRP A 251 5.62 10.99 -5.73
CA TRP A 251 4.49 10.06 -5.74
C TRP A 251 4.51 9.05 -6.91
N LEU A 252 5.60 9.01 -7.69
CA LEU A 252 5.75 8.03 -8.77
C LEU A 252 6.13 6.62 -8.32
N PRO A 253 7.06 6.43 -7.34
CA PRO A 253 7.55 5.11 -6.97
C PRO A 253 6.45 4.15 -6.52
N LYS A 254 6.46 2.95 -7.11
CA LYS A 254 5.63 1.79 -6.75
C LYS A 254 6.54 0.63 -6.40
N ALA A 255 6.28 -0.08 -5.30
CA ALA A 255 7.14 -1.18 -4.88
C ALA A 255 6.40 -2.11 -3.90
N THR A 256 6.44 -1.78 -2.61
CA THR A 256 6.13 -2.68 -1.51
C THR A 256 4.66 -3.10 -1.44
N VAL A 257 3.73 -2.14 -1.58
CA VAL A 257 2.30 -2.46 -1.51
C VAL A 257 1.88 -3.31 -2.70
N GLN A 258 2.36 -2.97 -3.90
CA GLN A 258 2.14 -3.74 -5.12
C GLN A 258 2.61 -5.18 -4.94
N ALA A 259 3.86 -5.37 -4.49
CA ALA A 259 4.43 -6.69 -4.24
C ALA A 259 3.62 -7.50 -3.22
N ALA A 260 3.12 -6.85 -2.16
CA ALA A 260 2.38 -7.54 -1.09
C ALA A 260 0.97 -7.99 -1.49
N ILE A 261 0.26 -7.23 -2.34
CA ILE A 261 -1.16 -7.49 -2.62
C ILE A 261 -1.44 -8.05 -4.02
N SER A 262 -0.50 -7.91 -4.97
CA SER A 262 -0.75 -8.28 -6.37
C SER A 262 -0.99 -9.79 -6.60
N ALA A 263 -0.40 -10.65 -5.76
CA ALA A 263 -0.54 -12.10 -5.86
C ALA A 263 -1.85 -12.63 -5.23
N GLN A 264 -2.51 -11.85 -4.36
CA GLN A 264 -3.64 -12.38 -3.56
C GLN A 264 -4.81 -12.83 -4.42
N ALA A 265 -5.14 -12.10 -5.49
CA ALA A 265 -6.19 -12.51 -6.42
C ALA A 265 -5.85 -13.83 -7.12
N LEU A 266 -4.57 -14.02 -7.48
CA LEU A 266 -4.08 -15.24 -8.13
C LEU A 266 -4.16 -16.45 -7.19
N ASP A 267 -3.78 -16.26 -5.92
CA ASP A 267 -3.83 -17.30 -4.89
C ASP A 267 -5.28 -17.76 -4.63
N ILE A 268 -6.23 -16.83 -4.56
CA ILE A 268 -7.65 -17.16 -4.38
C ILE A 268 -8.20 -17.94 -5.59
N VAL A 269 -7.87 -17.53 -6.81
CA VAL A 269 -8.31 -18.25 -8.03
C VAL A 269 -7.74 -19.66 -8.05
N ARG A 270 -6.47 -19.85 -7.69
CA ARG A 270 -5.83 -21.18 -7.65
C ARG A 270 -6.39 -22.08 -6.56
N ALA A 271 -6.74 -21.50 -5.41
CA ALA A 271 -7.35 -22.25 -4.31
C ALA A 271 -8.78 -22.74 -4.66
N ARG A 272 -9.49 -22.02 -5.56
CA ARG A 272 -10.82 -22.41 -6.05
C ARG A 272 -10.71 -23.40 -7.22
N LYS A 273 -11.03 -24.65 -6.96
CA LYS A 273 -10.95 -25.76 -7.93
C LYS A 273 -12.07 -25.80 -8.98
N ASP A 274 -12.87 -24.75 -9.17
CA ASP A 274 -14.00 -24.78 -10.12
C ASP A 274 -13.55 -24.62 -11.58
N VAL A 275 -13.86 -25.62 -12.39
CA VAL A 275 -13.05 -26.07 -13.55
C VAL A 275 -13.26 -25.27 -14.86
N ILE A 276 -14.22 -24.35 -14.97
CA ILE A 276 -14.57 -23.76 -16.29
C ILE A 276 -14.56 -22.22 -16.33
N ALA A 277 -14.84 -21.52 -15.22
CA ALA A 277 -14.66 -20.06 -15.10
C ALA A 277 -13.28 -19.66 -14.56
N SER A 278 -12.50 -20.64 -14.06
CA SER A 278 -11.18 -20.41 -13.45
C SER A 278 -10.15 -19.88 -14.45
N GLN A 279 -10.16 -20.32 -15.72
CA GLN A 279 -9.10 -19.96 -16.66
C GLN A 279 -9.12 -18.47 -17.02
N ASP A 280 -10.29 -17.88 -17.28
CA ASP A 280 -10.40 -16.44 -17.55
C ASP A 280 -10.03 -15.62 -16.32
N GLN A 281 -10.47 -16.03 -15.12
CA GLN A 281 -10.12 -15.37 -13.86
C GLN A 281 -8.62 -15.50 -13.55
N LEU A 282 -8.01 -16.62 -13.92
CA LEU A 282 -6.59 -16.88 -13.76
C LEU A 282 -5.78 -15.95 -14.65
N GLU A 283 -6.18 -15.78 -15.91
CA GLU A 283 -5.55 -14.83 -16.83
C GLU A 283 -5.71 -13.39 -16.32
N LEU A 284 -6.90 -13.00 -15.84
CA LEU A 284 -7.12 -11.67 -15.24
C LEU A 284 -6.25 -11.44 -13.99
N ALA A 285 -6.11 -12.44 -13.12
CA ALA A 285 -5.25 -12.35 -11.95
C ALA A 285 -3.76 -12.27 -12.32
N LYS A 286 -3.30 -13.02 -13.33
CA LYS A 286 -1.95 -12.90 -13.90
C LYS A 286 -1.74 -11.50 -14.51
N TRP A 287 -2.74 -10.93 -15.16
CA TRP A 287 -2.69 -9.56 -15.67
C TRP A 287 -2.42 -8.54 -14.57
N ILE A 288 -3.09 -8.68 -13.42
CA ILE A 288 -2.87 -7.82 -12.26
C ILE A 288 -1.45 -7.97 -11.72
N LEU A 289 -1.02 -9.22 -11.51
CA LEU A 289 0.32 -9.53 -11.02
C LEU A 289 1.40 -8.93 -11.94
N ASN A 290 1.35 -9.27 -13.23
CA ASN A 290 2.36 -8.85 -14.20
C ASN A 290 2.40 -7.33 -14.38
N THR A 291 1.24 -6.66 -14.40
CA THR A 291 1.18 -5.19 -14.49
C THR A 291 1.72 -4.53 -13.23
N ALA A 292 1.44 -5.10 -12.04
CA ALA A 292 2.00 -4.61 -10.78
C ALA A 292 3.52 -4.70 -10.79
N ILE A 293 4.11 -5.83 -11.18
CA ILE A 293 5.57 -5.96 -11.26
C ILE A 293 6.18 -5.02 -12.30
N LEU A 294 5.56 -4.91 -13.48
CA LEU A 294 6.01 -3.97 -14.50
C LEU A 294 6.05 -2.53 -13.95
N SER A 295 5.07 -2.19 -13.10
CA SER A 295 5.05 -0.90 -12.39
C SER A 295 6.23 -0.75 -11.43
N ILE A 296 6.58 -1.79 -10.68
CA ILE A 296 7.70 -1.78 -9.74
C ILE A 296 9.02 -1.58 -10.48
N VAL A 297 9.26 -2.39 -11.52
CA VAL A 297 10.50 -2.38 -12.31
C VAL A 297 10.72 -1.03 -12.99
N ILE A 298 9.65 -0.38 -13.45
CA ILE A 298 9.74 0.91 -14.15
C ILE A 298 9.79 2.07 -13.15
N THR A 299 8.84 2.18 -12.22
CA THR A 299 8.65 3.42 -11.47
C THR A 299 9.52 3.52 -10.23
N ALA A 300 9.96 2.43 -9.60
CA ALA A 300 10.84 2.51 -8.44
C ALA A 300 12.22 3.11 -8.79
N PRO A 301 12.94 2.64 -9.82
CA PRO A 301 14.23 3.24 -10.21
C PRO A 301 14.07 4.67 -10.73
N ILE A 302 13.08 4.89 -11.61
CA ILE A 302 12.84 6.22 -12.20
C ILE A 302 12.52 7.24 -11.10
N GLY A 303 11.61 6.89 -10.18
CA GLY A 303 11.22 7.80 -9.12
C GLY A 303 12.33 8.02 -8.09
N SER A 304 13.11 6.99 -7.73
CA SER A 304 14.29 7.17 -6.85
C SER A 304 15.32 8.12 -7.47
N ILE A 305 15.64 7.96 -8.76
CA ILE A 305 16.55 8.86 -9.49
C ILE A 305 15.97 10.27 -9.56
N ALA A 306 14.68 10.40 -9.90
CA ALA A 306 13.99 11.68 -10.01
C ALA A 306 14.02 12.46 -8.68
N ILE A 307 13.67 11.83 -7.57
CA ILE A 307 13.64 12.48 -6.25
C ILE A 307 15.05 12.89 -5.83
N ASN A 308 16.06 12.03 -6.01
CA ASN A 308 17.44 12.34 -5.63
C ASN A 308 18.02 13.52 -6.43
N VAL A 309 17.84 13.52 -7.76
CA VAL A 309 18.41 14.54 -8.64
C VAL A 309 17.61 15.84 -8.54
N LEU A 310 16.29 15.76 -8.67
CA LEU A 310 15.42 16.93 -8.73
C LEU A 310 15.11 17.51 -7.36
N GLY A 311 15.21 16.74 -6.27
CA GLY A 311 15.06 17.26 -4.91
C GLY A 311 16.01 18.41 -4.62
N SER A 312 17.29 18.27 -4.97
CA SER A 312 18.27 19.34 -4.78
C SER A 312 18.09 20.55 -5.71
N ARG A 313 17.35 20.41 -6.83
CA ARG A 313 17.17 21.46 -7.85
C ARG A 313 15.84 22.19 -7.74
N LEU A 314 14.80 21.49 -7.29
CA LEU A 314 13.42 21.97 -7.24
C LEU A 314 13.04 22.49 -5.84
N LEU A 315 13.65 21.96 -4.78
CA LEU A 315 13.40 22.41 -3.41
C LEU A 315 14.33 23.54 -3.02
N ASN A 316 13.80 24.48 -2.23
CA ASN A 316 14.62 25.51 -1.60
C ASN A 316 15.45 24.91 -0.47
N LYS A 317 16.67 25.41 -0.34
CA LYS A 317 17.57 25.02 0.74
C LYS A 317 17.48 26.06 1.86
N THR A 318 17.09 25.61 3.04
CA THR A 318 16.84 26.45 4.22
C THR A 318 18.04 26.52 5.18
N ILE A 319 19.04 25.64 4.98
CA ILE A 319 20.28 25.51 5.77
C ILE A 319 21.50 25.66 4.86
#